data_AF-A0A971VNV1-F1
#
_entry.id   AF-A0A971VNV1-F1
#
_cell.length_a   1.000
_cell.length_b   1.000
_cell.length_c   1.000
_cell.angle_alpha   90.00
_cell.angle_beta   90.00
_cell.angle_gamma   90.00
#
_symmetry.space_group_name_H-M   'P 1'
#
loop_
_entity.id
_entity.type
_entity.pdbx_description
1 polymer ?
#
loop_
_entity_poly.entity_id
_entity_poly.type
_entity_poly.pdbx_seq_one_letter_code
_entity_poly.pdbx_strand_id
1 'polypeptide(L)'
;MKNPYEVLGLKEGASIEEIKKAYRELVKKYHPDRYMDNPLSDLAEEKLREINEAYDYLIKNANNNQRQQQYQRQQQQQQQYQRQQQSQGTGSGYYGGYSDNSRLVYQIKMLIQNGNFAQAQRLLDSMPVRDATWNYLQGLLFLRRGWYDRANVHLQRAVQMDPGNMEYRDALSRVNTQFNAYRYNPNYYRGGYHQGPDMCSVCTTLWCADSLCECCGGDLIACC
;
A
#
# COMPACT_ATOMS: atom_id res chain seq x y z
N MET A 1 -7.90 26.91 40.70
CA MET A 1 -8.07 25.67 39.91
C MET A 1 -7.59 24.51 40.77
N LYS A 2 -8.47 23.55 41.09
CA LYS A 2 -8.04 22.32 41.76
C LYS A 2 -7.25 21.47 40.77
N ASN A 3 -6.20 20.78 41.24
CA ASN A 3 -5.42 19.93 40.38
C ASN A 3 -6.28 18.72 39.94
N PRO A 4 -6.48 18.46 38.63
CA PRO A 4 -7.33 17.37 38.16
C PRO A 4 -6.90 15.99 38.66
N TYR A 5 -5.59 15.79 38.91
CA TYR A 5 -5.08 14.56 39.51
C TYR A 5 -5.50 14.41 40.97
N GLU A 6 -5.48 15.50 41.75
CA GLU A 6 -5.91 15.51 43.16
C GLU A 6 -7.42 15.27 43.29
N VAL A 7 -8.23 15.79 42.36
CA VAL A 7 -9.69 15.56 42.33
C VAL A 7 -10.02 14.07 42.14
N LEU A 8 -9.21 13.35 41.36
CA LEU A 8 -9.34 11.90 41.20
C LEU A 8 -8.58 11.09 42.26
N GLY A 9 -7.87 11.74 43.19
CA GLY A 9 -7.05 11.08 44.20
C GLY A 9 -5.81 10.36 43.64
N LEU A 10 -5.32 10.80 42.48
CA LEU A 10 -4.18 10.23 41.78
C LEU A 10 -2.95 11.12 41.91
N LYS A 11 -1.77 10.50 41.78
CA LYS A 11 -0.51 11.25 41.66
C LYS A 11 -0.41 11.87 40.27
N GLU A 12 0.27 13.00 40.18
CA GLU A 12 0.60 13.63 38.90
C GLU A 12 1.38 12.65 38.01
N GLY A 13 0.97 12.53 36.74
CA GLY A 13 1.58 11.59 35.80
C GLY A 13 1.02 10.15 35.85
N ALA A 14 -0.08 9.91 36.57
CA ALA A 14 -0.81 8.64 36.49
C ALA A 14 -1.15 8.26 35.04
N SER A 15 -1.11 6.97 34.74
CA SER A 15 -1.42 6.42 33.42
C SER A 15 -2.91 6.59 33.08
N ILE A 16 -3.24 6.58 31.78
CA ILE A 16 -4.64 6.68 31.32
C ILE A 16 -5.51 5.56 31.92
N GLU A 17 -4.94 4.37 32.14
CA GLU A 17 -5.64 3.24 32.74
C GLU A 17 -5.97 3.49 34.22
N GLU A 18 -5.04 4.06 34.97
CA GLU A 18 -5.25 4.45 36.37
C GLU A 18 -6.29 5.57 36.48
N ILE A 19 -6.24 6.57 35.60
CA ILE A 19 -7.24 7.65 35.50
C ILE A 19 -8.64 7.08 35.24
N LYS A 20 -8.78 6.15 34.29
CA LYS A 20 -10.06 5.47 33.99
C LYS A 20 -10.53 4.57 35.12
N LYS A 21 -9.64 3.98 35.90
CA LYS A 21 -10.00 3.13 37.04
C LYS A 21 -10.51 3.97 38.20
N ALA A 22 -9.77 5.01 38.60
CA ALA A 22 -10.16 5.92 39.67
C ALA A 22 -11.50 6.63 39.37
N TYR A 23 -11.69 7.08 38.12
CA TYR A 23 -12.95 7.65 37.68
C TYR A 23 -14.13 6.68 37.90
N ARG A 24 -14.02 5.43 37.45
CA ARG A 24 -15.09 4.42 37.62
C ARG A 24 -15.43 4.15 39.09
N GLU A 25 -14.43 4.12 39.96
CA GLU A 25 -14.62 3.93 41.40
C GLU A 25 -15.32 5.13 42.06
N LEU A 26 -14.96 6.35 41.66
CA LEU A 26 -15.55 7.59 42.15
C LEU A 26 -16.98 7.80 41.65
N VAL A 27 -17.26 7.52 40.36
CA VAL A 27 -18.63 7.57 39.83
C VAL A 27 -19.53 6.56 40.53
N LYS A 28 -19.05 5.33 40.79
CA LYS A 28 -19.82 4.34 41.56
C LYS A 28 -20.07 4.77 43.01
N LYS A 29 -19.18 5.58 43.58
CA LYS A 29 -19.31 6.12 44.92
C LYS A 29 -20.35 7.23 45.00
N TYR A 30 -20.33 8.16 44.05
CA TYR A 30 -21.20 9.36 44.03
C TYR A 30 -22.38 9.26 43.04
N HIS A 31 -22.75 8.04 42.62
CA HIS A 31 -23.83 7.83 41.66
C HIS A 31 -25.17 8.33 42.25
N PRO A 32 -25.99 9.09 41.49
CA PRO A 32 -27.24 9.68 42.00
C PRO A 32 -28.22 8.64 42.55
N ASP A 33 -28.22 7.44 41.97
CA ASP A 33 -29.03 6.29 42.42
C ASP A 33 -28.75 5.86 43.88
N ARG A 34 -27.55 6.17 44.41
CA ARG A 34 -27.19 5.86 45.81
C ARG A 34 -27.62 6.95 46.81
N TYR A 35 -28.09 8.09 46.31
CA TYR A 35 -28.40 9.27 47.11
C TYR A 35 -29.80 9.86 46.82
N MET A 36 -30.69 9.12 46.15
CA MET A 36 -32.02 9.57 45.73
C MET A 36 -32.88 10.16 46.87
N ASP A 37 -32.74 9.66 48.11
CA ASP A 37 -33.51 10.11 49.29
C ASP A 37 -32.61 10.71 50.40
N ASN A 38 -31.42 11.19 50.06
CA ASN A 38 -30.45 11.69 51.05
C ASN A 38 -30.26 13.22 50.91
N PRO A 39 -30.31 14.02 52.00
CA PRO A 39 -30.02 15.46 51.95
C PRO A 39 -28.59 15.81 51.45
N LEU A 40 -27.73 14.81 51.28
CA LEU A 40 -26.40 14.93 50.69
C LEU A 40 -26.37 14.72 49.16
N SER A 41 -27.54 14.55 48.51
CA SER A 41 -27.67 14.39 47.05
C SER A 41 -26.97 15.50 46.29
N ASP A 42 -27.17 16.74 46.71
CA ASP A 42 -26.68 17.94 46.03
C ASP A 42 -25.15 18.01 46.10
N LEU A 43 -24.57 17.62 47.24
CA LEU A 43 -23.13 17.52 47.43
C LEU A 43 -22.51 16.37 46.64
N ALA A 44 -23.22 15.25 46.48
CA ALA A 44 -22.77 14.13 45.67
C ALA A 44 -22.78 14.49 44.18
N GLU A 45 -23.79 15.24 43.73
CA GLU A 45 -23.88 15.76 42.36
C GLU A 45 -22.76 16.75 42.05
N GLU A 46 -22.51 17.71 42.94
CA GLU A 46 -21.41 18.67 42.79
C GLU A 46 -20.06 17.94 42.72
N LYS A 47 -19.85 16.94 43.58
CA LYS A 47 -18.62 16.12 43.55
C LYS A 47 -18.48 15.33 42.26
N LEU A 48 -19.57 14.72 41.78
CA LEU A 48 -19.58 13.97 40.53
C LEU A 48 -19.24 14.88 39.35
N ARG A 49 -19.75 16.11 39.33
CA ARG A 49 -19.40 17.12 38.33
C ARG A 49 -17.92 17.48 38.37
N GLU A 50 -17.34 17.72 39.55
CA GLU A 50 -15.90 17.97 39.69
C GLU A 50 -15.06 16.79 39.15
N ILE A 51 -15.50 15.55 39.41
CA ILE A 51 -14.84 14.32 38.93
C ILE A 51 -14.89 14.20 37.41
N ASN A 52 -16.03 14.51 36.79
CA ASN A 52 -16.20 14.48 35.33
C ASN A 52 -15.30 15.52 34.65
N GLU A 53 -15.32 16.77 35.14
CA GLU A 53 -14.49 17.85 34.60
C GLU A 53 -12.99 17.53 34.70
N ALA A 54 -12.56 16.93 35.83
CA ALA A 54 -11.18 16.50 36.02
C ALA A 54 -10.77 15.35 35.07
N TYR A 55 -11.64 14.34 34.91
CA TYR A 55 -11.41 13.22 34.00
C TYR A 55 -11.28 13.67 32.54
N ASP A 56 -12.21 14.51 32.07
CA ASP A 56 -12.21 15.01 30.69
C ASP A 56 -10.94 15.81 30.37
N TYR A 57 -10.51 16.66 31.30
CA TYR A 57 -9.28 17.42 31.17
C TYR A 57 -8.05 16.52 31.05
N LEU A 58 -7.95 15.50 31.91
CA LEU A 58 -6.83 14.56 31.90
C LEU A 58 -6.79 13.70 30.64
N ILE A 59 -7.94 13.19 30.18
CA ILE A 59 -8.02 12.38 28.96
C ILE A 59 -7.68 13.21 27.73
N LYS A 60 -8.16 14.45 27.63
CA LYS A 60 -7.84 15.34 26.51
C LYS A 60 -6.34 15.64 26.43
N ASN A 61 -5.70 15.92 27.56
CA ASN A 61 -4.26 16.19 27.61
C ASN A 61 -3.39 14.94 27.40
N ALA A 62 -3.80 13.79 27.94
CA ALA A 62 -3.10 12.52 27.72
C ALA A 62 -3.17 12.08 26.24
N ASN A 63 -4.32 12.24 25.58
CA ASN A 63 -4.48 11.96 24.16
C ASN A 63 -3.65 12.90 23.27
N ASN A 64 -3.53 14.18 23.64
CA ASN A 64 -2.65 15.11 22.93
C ASN A 64 -1.18 14.68 23.02
N ASN A 65 -0.71 14.25 24.19
CA ASN A 65 0.63 13.70 24.37
C ASN A 65 0.85 12.41 23.57
N GLN A 66 -0.14 11.50 23.53
CA GLN A 66 -0.06 10.29 22.70
C GLN A 66 -0.03 10.59 21.20
N ARG A 67 -0.86 11.53 20.71
CA ARG A 67 -0.81 12.01 19.32
C ARG A 67 0.55 12.62 19.02
N GLN A 68 1.08 13.47 19.90
CA GLN A 68 2.37 14.13 19.68
C GLN A 68 3.53 13.13 19.67
N GLN A 69 3.51 12.11 20.53
CA GLN A 69 4.46 10.99 20.49
C GLN A 69 4.30 10.11 19.25
N GLN A 70 3.08 9.92 18.73
CA GLN A 70 2.84 9.21 17.48
C GLN A 70 3.38 10.00 16.28
N TYR A 71 3.17 11.32 16.25
CA TYR A 71 3.76 12.22 15.24
C TYR A 71 5.29 12.24 15.30
N GLN A 72 5.89 12.24 16.50
CA GLN A 72 7.35 12.14 16.64
C GLN A 72 7.91 10.76 16.24
N ARG A 73 7.22 9.66 16.59
CA ARG A 73 7.59 8.31 16.11
C ARG A 73 7.46 8.17 14.60
N GLN A 74 6.46 8.79 14.00
CA GLN A 74 6.25 8.77 12.55
C GLN A 74 7.32 9.60 11.82
N GLN A 75 7.76 10.73 12.40
CA GLN A 75 8.91 11.49 11.90
C GLN A 75 10.24 10.74 12.07
N GLN A 76 10.44 10.03 13.19
CA GLN A 76 11.63 9.19 13.41
C GLN A 76 11.66 7.98 12.46
N GLN A 77 10.52 7.37 12.17
CA GLN A 77 10.43 6.31 11.14
C GLN A 77 10.74 6.85 9.74
N GLN A 78 10.25 8.03 9.36
CA GLN A 78 10.61 8.64 8.07
C GLN A 78 12.11 8.97 7.98
N GLN A 79 12.73 9.46 9.05
CA GLN A 79 14.18 9.68 9.10
C GLN A 79 14.99 8.38 9.12
N GLN A 80 14.45 7.29 9.66
CA GLN A 80 15.07 5.97 9.62
C GLN A 80 15.02 5.33 8.22
N TYR A 81 13.90 5.51 7.49
CA TYR A 81 13.81 5.13 6.07
C TYR A 81 14.78 5.92 5.18
N GLN A 82 15.07 7.19 5.53
CA GLN A 82 16.09 7.98 4.83
C GLN A 82 17.53 7.55 5.18
N ARG A 83 17.79 7.15 6.44
CA ARG A 83 19.11 6.60 6.86
C ARG A 83 19.38 5.20 6.31
N GLN A 84 18.36 4.37 6.11
CA GLN A 84 18.54 3.01 5.58
C GLN A 84 18.81 2.99 4.07
N GLN A 85 18.47 4.06 3.34
CA GLN A 85 18.94 4.28 1.95
C GLN A 85 20.39 4.80 1.87
N GLN A 86 21.00 5.22 2.97
CA GLN A 86 22.37 5.73 2.99
C GLN A 86 23.41 4.72 3.50
N SER A 87 22.98 3.56 4.01
CA SER A 87 23.89 2.51 4.54
C SER A 87 23.93 1.23 3.68
N GLN A 88 23.32 1.25 2.49
CA GLN A 88 23.57 0.30 1.39
C GLN A 88 23.71 1.11 0.09
N GLY A 89 24.73 1.96 0.07
CA GLY A 89 25.04 2.85 -1.06
C GLY A 89 26.51 3.22 -1.14
N THR A 90 27.40 2.38 -0.63
CA THR A 90 28.84 2.53 -0.88
C THR A 90 29.15 1.94 -2.24
N GLY A 91 28.98 2.78 -3.26
CA GLY A 91 29.31 2.47 -4.65
C GLY A 91 29.49 3.73 -5.49
N SER A 92 30.00 4.82 -4.92
CA SER A 92 30.41 5.99 -5.69
C SER A 92 31.92 6.15 -5.60
N GLY A 93 32.61 5.44 -6.48
CA GLY A 93 34.05 5.49 -6.62
C GLY A 93 34.54 4.60 -7.74
N TYR A 94 34.05 4.78 -8.98
CA TYR A 94 34.84 4.55 -10.20
C TYR A 94 34.04 4.96 -11.45
N TYR A 95 34.76 5.49 -12.45
CA TYR A 95 34.34 5.92 -13.79
C TYR A 95 33.80 7.36 -13.98
N GLY A 96 34.73 8.31 -13.84
CA GLY A 96 34.80 9.38 -14.84
C GLY A 96 34.91 8.75 -16.24
N GLY A 97 33.93 9.04 -17.10
CA GLY A 97 33.78 8.47 -18.44
C GLY A 97 32.35 8.01 -18.80
N TYR A 98 31.49 7.73 -17.80
CA TYR A 98 30.12 7.23 -17.97
C TYR A 98 29.01 8.30 -17.81
N SER A 99 29.39 9.58 -17.72
CA SER A 99 28.49 10.70 -17.39
C SER A 99 27.38 10.91 -18.44
N ASP A 100 27.71 10.87 -19.72
CA ASP A 100 26.73 11.12 -20.80
C ASP A 100 25.79 9.95 -21.04
N ASN A 101 26.29 8.71 -21.05
CA ASN A 101 25.45 7.53 -21.26
C ASN A 101 24.47 7.35 -20.08
N SER A 102 24.90 7.61 -18.84
CA SER A 102 24.03 7.55 -17.66
C SER A 102 22.89 8.59 -17.72
N ARG A 103 23.17 9.81 -18.21
CA ARG A 103 22.15 10.85 -18.40
C ARG A 103 21.16 10.47 -19.51
N LEU A 104 21.65 9.95 -20.63
CA LEU A 104 20.80 9.47 -21.73
C LEU A 104 19.92 8.30 -21.28
N VAL A 105 20.47 7.34 -20.54
CA VAL A 105 19.74 6.20 -19.97
C VAL A 105 18.60 6.68 -19.07
N TYR A 106 18.85 7.64 -18.18
CA TYR A 106 17.81 8.23 -17.34
C TYR A 106 16.71 8.91 -18.18
N GLN A 107 17.10 9.71 -19.17
CA GLN A 107 16.16 10.38 -20.07
C GLN A 107 15.30 9.38 -20.85
N ILE A 108 15.89 8.29 -21.35
CA ILE A 108 15.16 7.22 -22.05
C ILE A 108 14.16 6.54 -21.12
N LYS A 109 14.56 6.20 -19.89
CA LYS A 109 13.64 5.61 -18.89
C LYS A 109 12.44 6.53 -18.62
N MET A 110 12.67 7.84 -18.49
CA MET A 110 11.59 8.83 -18.30
C MET A 110 10.66 8.91 -19.51
N LEU A 111 11.20 8.92 -20.73
CA LEU A 111 10.39 8.94 -21.95
C LEU A 111 9.52 7.68 -22.09
N ILE A 112 10.07 6.51 -21.72
CA ILE A 112 9.34 5.24 -21.69
C ILE A 112 8.20 5.30 -20.66
N GLN A 113 8.42 5.88 -19.48
CA GLN A 113 7.38 6.05 -18.45
C GLN A 113 6.28 7.01 -18.91
N ASN A 114 6.63 8.09 -19.59
CA ASN A 114 5.70 9.07 -20.12
C ASN A 114 4.96 8.60 -21.39
N GLY A 115 5.23 7.39 -21.88
CA GLY A 115 4.60 6.83 -23.08
C GLY A 115 5.13 7.39 -24.40
N ASN A 116 6.18 8.22 -24.38
CA ASN A 116 6.78 8.77 -25.60
C ASN A 116 7.81 7.81 -26.20
N PHE A 117 7.31 6.72 -26.78
CA PHE A 117 8.12 5.64 -27.32
C PHE A 117 8.94 6.05 -28.55
N ALA A 118 8.43 6.99 -29.35
CA ALA A 118 9.11 7.46 -30.56
C ALA A 118 10.40 8.24 -30.23
N GLN A 119 10.36 9.11 -29.22
CA GLN A 119 11.57 9.80 -28.75
C GLN A 119 12.54 8.85 -28.05
N ALA A 120 12.03 7.94 -27.21
CA ALA A 120 12.86 6.93 -26.56
C ALA A 120 13.62 6.06 -27.57
N GLN A 121 12.97 5.62 -28.65
CA GLN A 121 13.61 4.83 -29.70
C GLN A 121 14.71 5.62 -30.42
N ARG A 122 14.47 6.89 -30.78
CA ARG A 122 15.49 7.72 -31.43
C ARG A 122 16.73 7.91 -30.57
N LEU A 123 16.56 8.11 -29.27
CA LEU A 123 17.69 8.21 -28.33
C LEU A 123 18.41 6.87 -28.18
N LEU A 124 17.69 5.75 -28.17
CA LEU A 124 18.30 4.41 -28.18
C LEU A 124 19.08 4.12 -29.47
N ASP A 125 18.57 4.57 -30.61
CA ASP A 125 19.26 4.40 -31.89
C ASP A 125 20.53 5.26 -31.96
N SER A 126 20.54 6.40 -31.26
CA SER A 126 21.71 7.27 -31.14
C SER A 126 22.84 6.69 -30.29
N MET A 127 22.56 5.66 -29.47
CA MET A 127 23.61 4.98 -28.72
C MET A 127 24.50 4.18 -29.69
N PRO A 128 25.82 4.41 -29.71
CA PRO A 128 26.71 3.75 -30.67
C PRO A 128 26.98 2.28 -30.33
N VAL A 129 26.89 1.92 -29.05
CA VAL A 129 27.22 0.57 -28.57
C VAL A 129 25.95 -0.16 -28.16
N ARG A 130 25.81 -1.41 -28.61
CA ARG A 130 24.74 -2.33 -28.22
C ARG A 130 25.13 -3.10 -26.97
N ASP A 131 25.30 -2.36 -25.87
CA ASP A 131 25.71 -2.88 -24.57
C ASP A 131 24.55 -3.54 -23.80
N ALA A 132 24.84 -4.05 -22.60
CA ALA A 132 23.84 -4.61 -21.70
C ALA A 132 22.71 -3.62 -21.40
N THR A 133 23.06 -2.35 -21.21
CA THR A 133 22.14 -1.25 -20.93
C THR A 133 21.20 -0.96 -22.09
N TRP A 134 21.71 -0.94 -23.33
CA TRP A 134 20.89 -0.76 -24.53
C TRP A 134 19.87 -1.88 -24.67
N ASN A 135 20.28 -3.13 -24.47
CA ASN A 135 19.37 -4.28 -24.53
C ASN A 135 18.32 -4.22 -23.42
N TYR A 136 18.71 -3.78 -22.22
CA TYR A 136 17.78 -3.57 -21.12
C TYR A 136 16.71 -2.50 -21.45
N LEU A 137 17.13 -1.34 -21.94
CA LEU A 137 16.22 -0.24 -22.29
C LEU A 137 15.30 -0.61 -23.47
N GLN A 138 15.80 -1.34 -24.47
CA GLN A 138 14.98 -1.90 -25.55
C GLN A 138 13.94 -2.88 -25.02
N GLY A 139 14.34 -3.75 -24.08
CA GLY A 139 13.42 -4.63 -23.37
C GLY A 139 12.28 -3.84 -22.70
N LEU A 140 12.60 -2.81 -21.93
CA LEU A 140 11.60 -1.95 -21.27
C LEU A 140 10.68 -1.23 -22.25
N LEU A 141 11.22 -0.75 -23.38
CA LEU A 141 10.43 -0.09 -24.41
C LEU A 141 9.41 -1.06 -25.01
N PHE A 142 9.81 -2.29 -25.33
CA PHE A 142 8.90 -3.30 -25.86
C PHE A 142 7.84 -3.73 -24.84
N LEU A 143 8.18 -3.80 -23.56
CA LEU A 143 7.18 -4.06 -22.51
C LEU A 143 6.09 -3.00 -22.47
N ARG A 144 6.47 -1.71 -22.51
CA ARG A 144 5.48 -0.63 -22.51
C ARG A 144 4.64 -0.58 -23.78
N ARG A 145 5.15 -1.12 -24.89
CA ARG A 145 4.41 -1.29 -26.15
C ARG A 145 3.53 -2.55 -26.18
N GLY A 146 3.65 -3.44 -25.19
CA GLY A 146 2.91 -4.71 -25.11
C GLY A 146 3.51 -5.87 -25.91
N TRP A 147 4.75 -5.74 -26.39
CA TRP A 147 5.45 -6.78 -27.17
C TRP A 147 6.33 -7.63 -26.24
N TYR A 148 5.68 -8.49 -25.45
CA TYR A 148 6.33 -9.26 -24.38
C TYR A 148 7.34 -10.30 -24.89
N ASP A 149 7.09 -10.88 -26.05
CA ASP A 149 7.96 -11.83 -26.73
C ASP A 149 9.34 -11.21 -27.03
N ARG A 150 9.35 -10.05 -27.67
CA ARG A 150 10.58 -9.32 -28.00
C ARG A 150 11.25 -8.78 -26.75
N ALA A 151 10.46 -8.26 -25.82
CA ALA A 151 10.98 -7.75 -24.55
C ALA A 151 11.76 -8.81 -23.78
N ASN A 152 11.25 -10.04 -23.69
CA ASN A 152 11.90 -11.13 -22.98
C ASN A 152 13.27 -11.46 -23.58
N VAL A 153 13.38 -11.56 -24.91
CA VAL A 153 14.66 -11.84 -25.59
C VAL A 153 15.71 -10.77 -25.27
N HIS A 154 15.33 -9.49 -25.31
CA HIS A 154 16.23 -8.38 -25.00
C HIS A 154 16.67 -8.36 -23.53
N LEU A 155 15.75 -8.63 -22.60
CA LEU A 155 16.06 -8.70 -21.17
C LEU A 155 16.95 -9.90 -20.82
N GLN A 156 16.70 -11.06 -21.43
CA GLN A 156 17.58 -12.23 -21.29
C GLN A 156 18.99 -11.91 -21.79
N ARG A 157 19.11 -11.25 -22.95
CA ARG A 157 20.41 -10.84 -23.48
C ARG A 157 21.10 -9.84 -22.55
N ALA A 158 20.37 -8.89 -21.96
CA ALA A 158 20.93 -7.96 -20.98
C ALA A 158 21.50 -8.67 -19.74
N VAL A 159 20.76 -9.64 -19.17
CA VAL A 159 21.21 -10.44 -18.02
C VAL A 159 22.39 -11.36 -18.40
N GLN A 160 22.42 -11.89 -19.61
CA GLN A 160 23.56 -12.69 -20.08
C GLN A 160 24.84 -11.87 -20.22
N MET A 161 24.72 -10.62 -20.68
CA MET A 161 25.86 -9.71 -20.85
C MET A 161 26.35 -9.14 -19.52
N ASP A 162 25.44 -8.88 -18.59
CA ASP A 162 25.76 -8.44 -17.23
C ASP A 162 24.97 -9.25 -16.20
N PRO A 163 25.48 -10.41 -15.78
CA PRO A 163 24.85 -11.21 -14.75
C PRO A 163 24.90 -10.52 -13.39
N GLY A 164 25.85 -9.63 -13.11
CA GLY A 164 26.00 -9.02 -11.78
C GLY A 164 24.90 -8.01 -11.44
N ASN A 165 24.24 -7.48 -12.47
CA ASN A 165 23.23 -6.43 -12.30
C ASN A 165 21.88 -6.98 -11.81
N MET A 166 21.52 -6.60 -10.58
CA MET A 166 20.24 -6.97 -9.97
C MET A 166 19.04 -6.35 -10.69
N GLU A 167 19.17 -5.16 -11.28
CA GLU A 167 18.07 -4.46 -11.98
C GLU A 167 17.59 -5.27 -13.19
N TYR A 168 18.53 -5.83 -13.96
CA TYR A 168 18.21 -6.60 -15.18
C TYR A 168 17.54 -7.93 -14.83
N ARG A 169 18.01 -8.60 -13.78
CA ARG A 169 17.42 -9.85 -13.28
C ARG A 169 16.00 -9.65 -12.76
N ASP A 170 15.78 -8.59 -11.99
CA ASP A 170 14.46 -8.24 -11.47
C ASP A 170 13.48 -7.94 -12.62
N ALA A 171 13.90 -7.13 -13.60
CA ALA A 171 13.10 -6.85 -14.77
C ALA A 171 12.74 -8.12 -15.56
N LEU A 172 13.71 -9.01 -15.79
CA LEU A 172 13.47 -10.29 -16.46
C LEU A 172 12.49 -11.18 -15.66
N SER A 173 12.65 -11.25 -14.33
CA SER A 173 11.77 -12.02 -13.45
C SER A 173 10.31 -11.55 -13.58
N ARG A 174 10.08 -10.23 -13.50
CA ARG A 174 8.76 -9.62 -13.66
C ARG A 174 8.13 -9.96 -15.01
N VAL A 175 8.93 -9.88 -16.08
CA VAL A 175 8.47 -10.21 -17.43
C VAL A 175 8.14 -11.68 -17.56
N ASN A 176 8.95 -12.59 -17.00
CA ASN A 176 8.65 -14.01 -17.01
C ASN A 176 7.37 -14.32 -16.23
N THR A 177 7.16 -13.72 -15.07
CA THR A 177 5.91 -13.88 -14.32
C THR A 177 4.71 -13.38 -15.11
N GLN A 178 4.82 -12.22 -15.75
CA GLN A 178 3.73 -11.64 -16.55
C GLN A 178 3.49 -12.40 -17.85
N PHE A 179 4.55 -12.79 -18.56
CA PHE A 179 4.50 -13.60 -19.77
C PHE A 179 3.91 -14.99 -19.49
N ASN A 180 4.30 -15.62 -18.38
CA ASN A 180 3.73 -16.88 -17.96
C ASN A 180 2.27 -16.71 -17.53
N ALA A 181 1.85 -15.58 -16.93
CA ALA A 181 0.43 -15.34 -16.66
C ALA A 181 -0.41 -15.25 -17.96
N TYR A 182 0.14 -14.65 -19.03
CA TYR A 182 -0.56 -14.56 -20.33
C TYR A 182 -0.53 -15.87 -21.13
N ARG A 183 0.59 -16.61 -21.08
CA ARG A 183 0.77 -17.88 -21.81
C ARG A 183 0.19 -19.08 -21.07
N TYR A 184 0.24 -19.05 -19.74
CA TYR A 184 -0.30 -20.03 -18.82
C TYR A 184 -1.60 -19.47 -18.23
N ASN A 185 -2.56 -19.17 -19.10
CA ASN A 185 -3.96 -19.21 -18.70
C ASN A 185 -4.38 -20.69 -18.73
N PRO A 186 -4.48 -21.38 -17.57
CA PRO A 186 -4.80 -22.81 -17.53
C PRO A 186 -6.24 -23.08 -17.96
N ASN A 187 -7.07 -22.05 -18.07
CA ASN A 187 -8.52 -22.17 -18.28
C ASN A 187 -8.94 -22.30 -19.74
N TYR A 188 -8.00 -22.48 -20.67
CA TYR A 188 -8.35 -22.83 -22.05
C TYR A 188 -8.13 -24.31 -22.41
N TYR A 189 -7.46 -25.10 -21.55
CA TYR A 189 -7.14 -26.51 -21.88
C TYR A 189 -7.13 -27.51 -20.72
N ARG A 190 -7.55 -27.16 -19.50
CA ARG A 190 -7.62 -28.14 -18.40
C ARG A 190 -8.92 -28.00 -17.62
N GLY A 191 -9.87 -28.87 -17.97
CA GLY A 191 -11.03 -29.15 -17.14
C GLY A 191 -10.61 -29.52 -15.71
N GLY A 192 -11.35 -29.01 -14.75
CA GLY A 192 -11.11 -29.25 -13.33
C GLY A 192 -11.79 -28.20 -12.47
N TYR A 193 -12.98 -28.55 -12.00
CA TYR A 193 -13.75 -27.97 -10.90
C TYR A 193 -13.00 -26.99 -9.97
N HIS A 194 -13.65 -25.85 -9.68
CA HIS A 194 -13.38 -24.88 -8.60
C HIS A 194 -12.61 -23.59 -8.97
N GLN A 195 -13.29 -22.67 -9.65
CA GLN A 195 -13.39 -21.28 -9.16
C GLN A 195 -14.65 -20.66 -9.77
N GLY A 196 -15.45 -20.00 -8.93
CA GLY A 196 -16.82 -19.55 -9.25
C GLY A 196 -16.88 -18.69 -10.52
N PRO A 197 -18.03 -18.68 -11.20
CA PRO A 197 -18.13 -18.02 -12.51
C PRO A 197 -18.06 -16.50 -12.34
N ASP A 198 -17.06 -15.89 -12.96
CA ASP A 198 -16.98 -14.44 -13.13
C ASP A 198 -18.19 -13.97 -13.96
N MET A 199 -18.70 -12.76 -13.71
CA MET A 199 -19.97 -12.30 -14.29
C MET A 199 -19.96 -12.34 -15.83
N CYS A 200 -18.78 -12.11 -16.42
CA CYS A 200 -18.55 -12.21 -17.86
C CYS A 200 -18.70 -13.65 -18.39
N SER A 201 -18.32 -14.68 -17.62
CA SER A 201 -18.51 -16.08 -18.00
C SER A 201 -19.96 -16.52 -17.85
N VAL A 202 -20.69 -15.98 -16.88
CA VAL A 202 -22.14 -16.18 -16.72
C VAL A 202 -22.89 -15.60 -17.91
N CYS A 203 -22.62 -14.33 -18.27
CA CYS A 203 -23.27 -13.67 -19.42
C CYS A 203 -22.98 -14.39 -20.74
N THR A 204 -21.73 -14.83 -20.96
CA THR A 204 -21.35 -15.56 -22.18
C THR A 204 -22.02 -16.94 -22.24
N THR A 205 -22.10 -17.64 -21.10
CA THR A 205 -22.78 -18.94 -21.01
C THR A 205 -24.28 -18.80 -21.24
N LEU A 206 -24.91 -17.78 -20.65
CA LEU A 206 -26.33 -17.50 -20.85
C LEU A 206 -26.64 -17.14 -22.30
N TRP A 207 -25.80 -16.32 -22.94
CA TRP A 207 -25.98 -15.98 -24.36
C TRP A 207 -25.80 -17.19 -25.29
N CYS A 208 -24.82 -18.05 -25.01
CA CYS A 208 -24.66 -19.30 -25.74
C CYS A 208 -25.82 -20.28 -25.50
N ALA A 209 -26.32 -20.38 -24.27
CA ALA A 209 -27.47 -21.24 -23.95
C ALA A 209 -28.75 -20.73 -24.62
N ASP A 210 -28.96 -19.41 -24.64
CA ASP A 210 -30.05 -18.74 -25.33
C ASP A 210 -29.99 -19.00 -26.85
N SER A 211 -28.81 -18.80 -27.45
CA SER A 211 -28.58 -19.07 -28.88
C SER A 211 -28.75 -20.55 -29.27
N LEU A 212 -28.43 -21.48 -28.36
CA LEU A 212 -28.58 -22.93 -28.57
C LEU A 212 -30.02 -23.40 -28.34
N CYS A 213 -30.75 -22.77 -27.42
CA CYS A 213 -32.17 -23.00 -27.21
C CYS A 213 -33.01 -22.51 -28.41
N GLU A 214 -32.61 -21.41 -29.08
CA GLU A 214 -33.29 -20.94 -30.29
C GLU A 214 -33.07 -21.83 -31.53
N CYS A 215 -32.07 -22.73 -31.52
CA CYS A 215 -31.90 -23.71 -32.60
C CYS A 215 -32.69 -25.02 -32.39
N CYS A 216 -33.28 -25.24 -31.21
CA CYS A 216 -34.00 -26.48 -30.86
C CYS A 216 -35.38 -26.24 -30.20
N GLY A 217 -36.03 -25.11 -30.49
CA GLY A 217 -37.47 -24.91 -30.30
C GLY A 217 -37.99 -25.07 -28.86
N GLY A 218 -38.02 -23.97 -28.10
CA GLY A 218 -38.77 -23.89 -26.86
C GLY A 218 -38.35 -22.70 -26.00
N ASP A 219 -39.09 -21.61 -26.12
CA ASP A 219 -39.06 -20.42 -25.29
C ASP A 219 -39.43 -20.75 -23.83
N LEU A 220 -38.48 -20.55 -22.90
CA LEU A 220 -38.76 -20.59 -21.45
C LEU A 220 -39.10 -19.21 -20.88
N ILE A 221 -39.00 -18.15 -21.71
CA ILE A 221 -39.47 -16.80 -21.37
C ILE A 221 -40.03 -16.18 -22.65
N ALA A 222 -41.35 -15.98 -22.70
CA ALA A 222 -41.96 -15.12 -23.69
C ALA A 222 -41.43 -13.69 -23.48
N CYS A 223 -40.78 -13.12 -24.49
CA CYS A 223 -40.51 -11.70 -24.53
C CYS A 223 -41.85 -10.94 -24.62
N CYS A 224 -42.38 -10.58 -23.45
CA CYS A 224 -43.39 -9.56 -23.22
C CYS A 224 -42.79 -8.51 -22.28
#